data_AF-A0A7U6BDV3-F1
#
_entry.id   AF-A0A7U6BDV3-F1
#
_cell.length_a   1.000
_cell.length_b   1.000
_cell.length_c   1.000
_cell.angle_alpha   90.00
_cell.angle_beta   90.00
_cell.angle_gamma   90.00
#
_symmetry.space_group_name_H-M   'P 1'
#
loop_
_entity.id
_entity.type
_entity.pdbx_description
1 polymer ?
#
loop_
_entity_poly.entity_id
_entity_poly.type
_entity_poly.pdbx_seq_one_letter_code
_entity_poly.pdbx_strand_id
1 'polypeptide(L)'
;MTTITKERLQWLANISGRDDIDDIDGGEIRELALIALASLDAEPAGYHVIKECGKVGCSVATLEEAEKTRDFWNKKWTIRPYFYSAAPAPVVPEEKCDDDGNTTSEFDHGWNACRATMLNGAKS
;
A
#
# COMPACT_ATOMS: atom_id res chain seq x y z
N MET A 1 -5.06 -19.19 12.08
CA MET A 1 -4.57 -18.33 10.99
C MET A 1 -4.02 -19.27 9.92
N THR A 2 -4.68 -19.37 8.77
CA THR A 2 -4.25 -20.25 7.67
C THR A 2 -3.25 -19.49 6.80
N THR A 3 -2.06 -20.04 6.62
CA THR A 3 -1.01 -19.44 5.79
C THR A 3 -1.14 -19.96 4.36
N ILE A 4 -1.30 -19.06 3.40
CA ILE A 4 -1.19 -19.39 1.97
C ILE A 4 0.28 -19.38 1.56
N THR A 5 0.72 -20.40 0.83
CA THR A 5 2.12 -20.50 0.40
C THR A 5 2.37 -19.73 -0.91
N LYS A 6 3.63 -19.37 -1.17
CA LYS A 6 4.01 -18.67 -2.41
C LYS A 6 3.65 -19.49 -3.65
N GLU A 7 3.84 -20.81 -3.60
CA GLU A 7 3.50 -21.74 -4.69
C GLU A 7 1.99 -21.79 -4.94
N ARG A 8 1.19 -21.70 -3.87
CA ARG A 8 -0.27 -21.64 -3.99
C ARG A 8 -0.72 -20.33 -4.65
N LEU A 9 -0.10 -19.20 -4.31
CA LEU A 9 -0.35 -17.91 -4.96
C LEU A 9 0.06 -17.93 -6.44
N GLN A 10 1.23 -18.49 -6.77
CA GLN A 10 1.66 -18.66 -8.17
C GLN A 10 0.68 -19.50 -8.98
N TRP A 11 0.16 -20.57 -8.38
CA TRP A 11 -0.88 -21.37 -9.01
C TRP A 11 -2.17 -20.57 -9.24
N LEU A 12 -2.65 -19.82 -8.24
CA LEU A 12 -3.84 -18.96 -8.36
C LEU A 12 -3.69 -17.89 -9.44
N ALA A 13 -2.51 -17.29 -9.57
CA ALA A 13 -2.23 -16.32 -10.62
C ALA A 13 -2.25 -16.92 -12.04
N ASN A 14 -2.14 -18.24 -12.18
CA ASN A 14 -2.01 -18.92 -13.47
C ASN A 14 -3.26 -19.69 -13.91
N ILE A 15 -4.30 -19.80 -13.08
CA ILE A 15 -5.52 -20.57 -13.40
C ILE A 15 -6.64 -19.74 -14.04
N SER A 16 -6.40 -18.47 -14.32
CA SER A 16 -7.46 -17.54 -14.77
C SER A 16 -8.06 -17.93 -16.11
N GLY A 17 -9.35 -18.28 -16.07
CA GLY A 17 -10.18 -18.53 -17.24
C GLY A 17 -10.99 -19.83 -17.21
N ARG A 18 -11.21 -20.43 -16.04
CA ARG A 18 -12.10 -21.59 -15.94
C ARG A 18 -13.45 -21.12 -15.42
N ASP A 19 -14.48 -21.33 -16.23
CA ASP A 19 -15.87 -20.86 -16.11
C ASP A 19 -16.64 -21.49 -14.92
N ASP A 20 -16.01 -21.70 -13.76
CA ASP A 20 -16.56 -22.48 -12.64
C ASP A 20 -16.50 -21.81 -11.25
N ILE A 21 -16.35 -20.48 -11.19
CA ILE A 21 -16.59 -19.71 -9.96
C ILE A 21 -17.72 -18.71 -10.22
N ASP A 22 -18.94 -19.08 -9.81
CA ASP A 22 -20.18 -18.38 -10.17
C ASP A 22 -20.31 -16.95 -9.61
N ASP A 23 -19.43 -16.51 -8.69
CA ASP A 23 -19.54 -15.21 -7.99
C ASP A 23 -18.28 -14.32 -8.02
N ILE A 24 -17.12 -14.81 -8.47
CA ILE A 24 -15.85 -14.05 -8.51
C ILE A 24 -15.19 -14.30 -9.87
N ASP A 25 -14.87 -13.22 -10.59
CA ASP A 25 -14.17 -13.33 -11.87
C ASP A 25 -12.78 -13.97 -11.64
N GLY A 26 -12.44 -14.98 -12.44
CA GLY A 26 -11.09 -15.57 -12.46
C GLY A 26 -9.99 -14.53 -12.72
N GLY A 27 -10.34 -13.37 -13.29
CA GLY A 27 -9.53 -12.17 -13.36
C GLY A 27 -9.22 -11.56 -11.98
N GLU A 28 -10.21 -11.36 -11.12
CA GLU A 28 -10.01 -10.79 -9.77
C GLU A 28 -9.12 -11.67 -8.89
N ILE A 29 -9.29 -13.00 -8.96
CA ILE A 29 -8.43 -13.96 -8.25
C ILE A 29 -6.99 -13.84 -8.73
N ARG A 30 -6.78 -13.62 -10.03
CA ARG A 30 -5.44 -13.42 -10.60
C ARG A 30 -4.78 -12.19 -9.99
N GLU A 31 -5.47 -11.07 -10.05
CA GLU A 31 -4.92 -9.78 -9.61
C GLU A 31 -4.61 -9.82 -8.12
N LEU A 32 -5.50 -10.40 -7.30
CA LEU A 32 -5.24 -10.61 -5.87
C LEU A 32 -4.01 -11.51 -5.63
N ALA A 33 -3.86 -12.59 -6.40
CA ALA A 33 -2.71 -13.48 -6.29
C ALA A 33 -1.40 -12.78 -6.68
N LEU A 34 -1.42 -11.96 -7.73
CA LEU A 34 -0.27 -11.16 -8.17
C LEU A 34 0.11 -10.08 -7.16
N ILE A 35 -0.87 -9.37 -6.58
CA ILE A 35 -0.64 -8.38 -5.51
C ILE A 35 -0.01 -9.04 -4.28
N ALA A 36 -0.53 -10.20 -3.88
CA ALA A 36 0.01 -10.95 -2.75
C ALA A 36 1.45 -11.42 -3.03
N LEU A 37 1.75 -11.90 -4.24
CA LEU A 37 3.12 -12.26 -4.64
C LEU A 37 4.06 -11.06 -4.61
N ALA A 38 3.66 -9.93 -5.21
CA ALA A 38 4.44 -8.70 -5.17
C ALA A 38 4.69 -8.22 -3.74
N SER A 39 3.73 -8.41 -2.83
CA SER A 39 3.87 -8.06 -1.41
C SER A 39 4.85 -8.97 -0.67
N LEU A 40 4.97 -10.24 -1.05
CA LEU A 40 5.95 -11.17 -0.46
C LEU A 40 7.38 -10.86 -0.90
N ASP A 41 7.55 -10.32 -2.10
CA ASP A 41 8.85 -9.97 -2.69
C ASP A 41 9.21 -8.48 -2.49
N ALA A 42 8.38 -7.72 -1.79
CA ALA A 42 8.63 -6.31 -1.52
C ALA A 42 9.86 -6.13 -0.61
N GLU A 43 10.71 -5.16 -0.94
CA GLU A 43 11.80 -4.76 -0.06
C GLU A 43 11.24 -3.92 1.11
N PRO A 44 11.69 -4.19 2.35
CA PRO A 44 11.26 -3.39 3.49
C PRO A 44 11.79 -1.97 3.40
N ALA A 45 10.96 -1.02 3.82
CA ALA A 45 11.32 0.38 3.94
C ALA A 45 12.34 0.64 5.08
N GLY A 46 12.45 -0.30 6.01
CA GLY A 46 13.40 -0.30 7.10
C GLY A 46 12.99 -1.31 8.17
N TYR A 47 13.64 -1.21 9.32
CA TYR A 47 13.50 -2.16 10.42
C TYR A 47 13.24 -1.45 11.74
N HIS A 48 12.22 -1.88 12.44
CA HIS A 48 11.95 -1.47 13.82
C HIS A 48 12.68 -2.39 14.79
N VAL A 49 13.37 -1.80 15.76
CA VAL A 49 13.87 -2.51 16.94
C VAL A 49 12.86 -2.30 18.07
N ILE A 50 12.17 -3.38 18.45
CA ILE A 50 11.00 -3.37 19.32
C ILE A 50 11.38 -3.94 20.69
N LYS A 51 11.07 -3.17 21.74
CA LYS A 51 11.33 -3.54 23.14
C LYS A 51 10.46 -4.71 23.57
N GLU A 52 10.81 -5.37 24.67
CA GLU A 52 9.99 -6.43 25.27
C GLU A 52 8.56 -5.97 25.62
N CYS A 53 8.36 -4.68 25.89
CA CYS A 53 7.04 -4.09 26.12
C CYS A 53 6.21 -3.83 24.84
N GLY A 54 6.71 -4.21 23.66
CA GLY A 54 6.04 -4.04 22.38
C GLY A 54 6.16 -2.65 21.75
N LYS A 55 6.82 -1.69 22.42
CA LYS A 55 7.04 -0.34 21.88
C LYS A 55 8.27 -0.33 20.96
N VAL A 56 8.19 0.41 19.85
CA VAL A 56 9.33 0.71 18.99
C VAL A 56 10.35 1.52 19.78
N GLY A 57 11.59 1.01 19.88
CA GLY A 57 12.71 1.72 20.49
C GLY A 57 13.38 2.65 19.49
N CYS A 58 13.65 2.15 18.29
CA CYS A 58 14.18 2.91 17.17
C CYS A 58 13.78 2.27 15.83
N SER A 59 14.00 3.02 14.76
CA SER A 59 13.85 2.58 13.38
C SER A 59 15.16 2.87 12.65
N VAL A 60 15.60 1.92 11.83
CA VAL A 60 16.82 2.04 11.03
C VAL A 60 16.56 1.54 9.62
N ALA A 61 17.39 1.96 8.67
CA ALA A 61 17.18 1.64 7.26
C ALA A 61 17.57 0.19 6.93
N THR A 62 18.64 -0.32 7.55
CA THR A 62 19.20 -1.64 7.21
C THR A 62 19.02 -2.67 8.31
N LEU A 63 18.98 -3.95 7.93
CA LEU A 63 18.91 -5.06 8.87
C LEU A 63 20.15 -5.12 9.77
N GLU A 64 21.33 -4.89 9.18
CA GLU A 64 22.60 -4.92 9.91
C GLU A 64 22.64 -3.87 11.03
N GLU A 65 22.19 -2.64 10.76
CA GLU A 65 22.07 -1.60 11.80
C GLU A 65 21.06 -1.99 12.88
N ALA A 66 19.97 -2.67 12.50
CA ALA A 66 18.95 -3.11 13.44
C ALA A 66 19.51 -4.18 14.39
N GLU A 67 20.28 -5.12 13.84
CA GLU A 67 20.97 -6.17 14.59
C GLU A 67 22.02 -5.59 15.53
N LYS A 68 22.88 -4.68 15.06
CA LYS A 68 23.85 -3.96 15.90
C LYS A 68 23.15 -3.21 17.04
N THR A 69 22.03 -2.53 16.74
CA THR A 69 21.29 -1.78 17.74
C THR A 69 20.63 -2.70 18.77
N ARG A 70 19.97 -3.78 18.34
CA ARG A 70 19.45 -4.80 19.25
C ARG A 70 20.57 -5.35 20.14
N ASP A 71 21.71 -5.72 19.56
CA ASP A 71 22.80 -6.38 20.29
C ASP A 71 23.50 -5.44 21.29
N PHE A 72 23.58 -4.14 20.98
CA PHE A 72 24.12 -3.12 21.87
C PHE A 72 23.17 -2.79 23.03
N TRP A 73 21.88 -2.61 22.75
CA TRP A 73 20.91 -2.15 23.75
C TRP A 73 20.33 -3.30 24.59
N ASN A 74 19.80 -4.34 23.93
CA ASN A 74 19.23 -5.52 24.59
C ASN A 74 18.93 -6.63 23.55
N LYS A 75 19.64 -7.76 23.65
CA LYS A 75 19.48 -8.92 22.77
C LYS A 75 18.07 -9.54 22.75
N LYS A 76 17.24 -9.27 23.75
CA LYS A 76 15.84 -9.74 23.81
C LYS A 76 14.89 -8.89 22.99
N TRP A 77 15.32 -7.72 22.50
CA TRP A 77 14.51 -6.89 21.62
C TRP A 77 14.34 -7.58 20.27
N THR A 78 13.17 -7.37 19.66
CA THR A 78 12.83 -8.01 18.38
C THR A 78 12.99 -7.04 17.24
N ILE A 79 13.45 -7.54 16.08
CA ILE A 79 13.56 -6.74 14.86
C ILE A 79 12.38 -7.10 13.97
N ARG A 80 11.65 -6.12 13.48
CA ARG A 80 10.57 -6.32 12.49
C ARG A 80 10.74 -5.38 11.31
N PRO A 81 10.69 -5.90 10.07
CA PRO A 81 10.62 -5.03 8.90
C PRO A 81 9.32 -4.24 8.90
N TYR A 82 9.36 -3.02 8.39
CA TYR A 82 8.18 -2.23 8.04
C TYR A 82 8.23 -1.85 6.56
N PHE A 83 7.06 -1.66 5.97
CA PHE A 83 6.89 -1.35 4.56
C PHE A 83 6.11 -0.04 4.45
N TYR A 84 6.48 0.84 3.53
CA TYR A 84 5.61 1.96 3.19
C TYR A 84 4.49 1.44 2.30
N SER A 85 3.24 1.54 2.74
CA SER A 85 2.14 1.54 1.79
C SER A 85 2.20 2.86 1.02
N ALA A 86 1.99 2.83 -0.29
CA ALA A 86 1.72 4.05 -1.03
C ALA A 86 0.62 4.82 -0.29
N ALA A 87 0.82 6.11 -0.05
CA ALA A 87 -0.26 6.94 0.48
C ALA A 87 -1.46 6.78 -0.48
N PRO A 88 -2.69 6.61 0.05
CA PRO A 88 -3.85 6.51 -0.81
C PRO A 88 -3.82 7.69 -1.78
N ALA A 89 -4.03 7.41 -3.08
CA ALA A 89 -4.03 8.45 -4.09
C ALA A 89 -4.95 9.58 -3.60
N PRO A 90 -4.48 10.85 -3.63
CA PRO A 90 -5.32 11.97 -3.22
C PRO A 90 -6.65 11.88 -3.95
N VAL A 91 -7.75 11.73 -3.18
CA VAL A 91 -9.10 11.65 -3.74
C VAL A 91 -9.45 13.06 -4.18
N VAL A 92 -9.04 13.40 -5.40
CA VAL A 92 -9.36 14.65 -6.05
C VAL A 92 -10.66 14.43 -6.81
N PRO A 93 -11.75 15.12 -6.45
CA PRO A 93 -13.01 15.04 -7.17
C PRO A 93 -12.84 15.42 -8.65
N GLU A 94 -13.78 15.01 -9.50
CA GLU A 94 -13.76 15.37 -10.92
C GLU A 94 -13.93 16.88 -11.13
N GLU A 95 -13.45 17.35 -12.28
CA GLU A 95 -13.67 18.74 -12.70
C GLU A 95 -15.16 18.97 -12.92
N LYS A 96 -15.67 20.10 -12.45
CA LYS A 96 -17.08 20.43 -12.58
C LYS A 96 -17.29 21.34 -13.79
N CYS A 97 -18.20 20.93 -14.65
CA CYS A 97 -18.72 21.69 -15.78
C CYS A 97 -20.25 21.60 -15.81
N ASP A 98 -20.86 22.50 -16.57
CA ASP A 98 -22.27 22.42 -16.94
C ASP A 98 -22.50 21.32 -17.99
N ASP A 99 -23.78 21.08 -18.33
CA ASP A 99 -24.18 20.03 -19.28
C ASP A 99 -23.60 20.25 -20.69
N ASP A 100 -23.20 21.49 -21.02
CA ASP A 100 -22.55 21.86 -22.29
C ASP A 100 -21.02 21.72 -22.24
N GLY A 101 -20.46 21.34 -21.08
CA GLY A 101 -19.03 21.12 -20.87
C GLY A 101 -18.23 22.39 -20.55
N ASN A 102 -18.90 23.51 -20.27
CA ASN A 102 -18.25 24.77 -19.92
C ASN A 102 -18.23 24.98 -18.40
N THR A 103 -17.27 25.79 -17.93
CA THR A 103 -17.21 26.28 -16.55
C THR A 103 -17.76 27.70 -16.54
N THR A 104 -19.08 27.85 -16.37
CA THR A 104 -19.76 29.14 -16.52
C THR A 104 -20.24 29.72 -15.20
N SER A 105 -20.52 28.87 -14.20
CA SER A 105 -21.03 29.33 -12.91
C SER A 105 -19.91 29.65 -11.92
N GLU A 106 -20.16 30.60 -11.03
CA GLU A 106 -19.26 30.90 -9.90
C GLU A 106 -19.04 29.66 -9.00
N PHE A 107 -20.02 28.76 -8.94
CA PHE A 107 -19.91 27.50 -8.23
C PHE A 107 -18.87 26.57 -8.88
N ASP A 108 -18.90 26.44 -10.21
CA ASP A 108 -17.95 25.58 -10.94
C ASP A 108 -16.52 26.12 -10.82
N HIS A 109 -16.36 27.45 -10.91
CA HIS A 109 -15.07 28.11 -10.66
C HIS A 109 -14.56 27.86 -9.24
N GLY A 110 -15.42 28.00 -8.23
CA GLY A 110 -15.05 27.73 -6.83
C GLY A 110 -14.67 26.27 -6.59
N TRP A 111 -15.44 25.34 -7.17
CA TRP A 111 -15.17 23.90 -7.10
C TRP A 111 -13.83 23.56 -7.76
N ASN A 112 -13.60 24.02 -9.00
CA ASN A 112 -12.39 23.74 -9.76
C ASN A 112 -11.15 24.42 -9.13
N ALA A 113 -11.30 25.58 -8.48
CA ALA A 113 -10.24 26.19 -7.68
C ALA A 113 -9.86 25.32 -6.47
N CYS A 114 -10.84 24.81 -5.72
CA CYS A 114 -10.61 23.91 -4.60
C CYS A 114 -9.93 22.61 -5.07
N ARG A 115 -10.42 22.01 -6.15
CA ARG A 115 -9.80 20.85 -6.81
C ARG A 115 -8.34 21.09 -7.20
N ALA A 116 -8.04 22.24 -7.81
CA ALA A 116 -6.68 22.61 -8.20
C ALA A 116 -5.74 22.72 -6.98
N THR A 117 -6.25 23.25 -5.85
CA THR A 117 -5.45 23.28 -4.61
C THR A 117 -5.18 21.89 -4.05
N MET A 118 -6.13 20.96 -4.12
CA MET A 118 -5.93 19.56 -3.71
C MET A 118 -4.88 18.85 -4.58
N LEU A 119 -4.88 19.10 -5.90
CA LEU A 119 -3.89 18.55 -6.83
C LEU A 119 -2.47 19.11 -6.60
N ASN A 120 -2.37 20.39 -6.24
CA ASN A 120 -1.08 21.05 -6.03
C ASN A 120 -0.52 20.81 -4.61
N GLY A 121 -1.38 20.63 -3.61
CA GLY A 121 -0.98 20.34 -2.22
C GLY A 121 -0.39 18.94 -2.01
N ALA A 122 -0.64 17.99 -2.93
CA ALA A 122 -0.04 16.67 -2.92
C ALA A 122 1.41 16.61 -3.46
N LYS A 123 1.95 17.75 -3.94
CA LYS A 123 3.32 17.89 -4.44
C LYS A 123 4.16 18.67 -3.44
N SER A 124 4.47 18.07 -2.29
CA SER A 124 5.43 18.64 -1.32
C SER A 124 6.32 17.56 -0.74
#